data_AF-A0A1Y2RB27-F1
#
_entry.id   AF-A0A1Y2RB27-F1
#
_cell.length_a   1.000
_cell.length_b   1.000
_cell.length_c   1.000
_cell.angle_alpha   90.00
_cell.angle_beta   90.00
_cell.angle_gamma   90.00
#
_symmetry.space_group_name_H-M   'P 1'
#
loop_
_entity.id
_entity.type
_entity.pdbx_description
1 polymer ?
#
loop_
_entity_poly.entity_id
_entity_poly.type
_entity_poly.pdbx_seq_one_letter_code
_entity_poly.pdbx_strand_id
1 'polypeptide(L)'
;MLTLTVTELLRARGVDNPAKYLVQHGMKYHQANRLLSGKLGSMTYPMLEQLCLICECTPDELFAWVKDEKTTVADNHPLYKLKPKAPVANPVERIKKLPVNKLEKLKKMLDELEKE
;
A
#
# COMPACT_ATOMS: atom_id res chain seq x y z
N MET A 1 -2.90 6.31 -16.80
CA MET A 1 -3.15 4.91 -16.42
C MET A 1 -3.27 4.78 -14.91
N LEU A 2 -4.35 4.13 -14.45
CA LEU A 2 -4.57 3.79 -13.05
C LEU A 2 -3.90 2.43 -12.75
N THR A 3 -3.20 2.31 -11.63
CA THR A 3 -2.45 1.11 -11.24
C THR A 3 -2.69 0.78 -9.78
N LEU A 4 -2.85 -0.51 -9.46
CA LEU A 4 -2.92 -1.00 -8.09
C LEU A 4 -1.54 -1.00 -7.42
N THR A 5 -1.45 -0.45 -6.22
CA THR A 5 -0.19 -0.32 -5.44
C THR A 5 -0.26 -1.05 -4.10
N VAL A 6 -0.88 -2.24 -4.09
CA VAL A 6 -1.13 -3.03 -2.87
C VAL A 6 0.17 -3.56 -2.28
N THR A 7 1.12 -3.96 -3.14
CA THR A 7 2.45 -4.42 -2.73
C THR A 7 3.20 -3.34 -1.95
N GLU A 8 3.19 -2.11 -2.47
CA GLU A 8 3.87 -0.95 -1.87
C GLU A 8 3.21 -0.55 -0.56
N LEU A 9 1.87 -0.55 -0.51
CA LEU A 9 1.12 -0.27 0.72
C LEU A 9 1.48 -1.26 1.84
N LEU A 10 1.44 -2.56 1.54
CA LEU A 10 1.73 -3.60 2.55
C LEU A 10 3.20 -3.55 3.00
N ARG A 11 4.14 -3.34 2.08
CA ARG A 11 5.57 -3.19 2.45
C ARG A 11 5.83 -1.95 3.30
N ALA A 12 5.16 -0.83 3.02
CA ALA A 12 5.26 0.37 3.85
C ALA A 12 4.77 0.14 5.29
N ARG A 13 3.88 -0.84 5.51
CA ARG A 13 3.41 -1.28 6.83
C ARG A 13 4.26 -2.38 7.46
N GLY A 14 5.36 -2.74 6.80
CA GLY A 14 6.29 -3.75 7.31
C GLY A 14 5.93 -5.20 7.00
N VAL A 15 5.07 -5.43 6.00
CA VAL A 15 4.74 -6.76 5.52
C VAL A 15 5.75 -7.20 4.44
N ASP A 16 6.54 -8.23 4.75
CA ASP A 16 7.56 -8.77 3.83
C ASP A 16 6.96 -9.56 2.66
N ASN A 17 5.90 -10.33 2.92
CA ASN A 17 5.25 -11.18 1.94
C ASN A 17 3.78 -10.80 1.77
N PRO A 18 3.47 -9.85 0.87
CA PRO A 18 2.11 -9.41 0.58
C PRO A 18 1.16 -10.55 0.19
N ALA A 19 1.61 -11.52 -0.60
CA ALA A 19 0.77 -12.63 -1.05
C ALA A 19 0.35 -13.51 0.14
N LYS A 20 1.31 -13.87 1.00
CA LYS A 20 1.04 -14.64 2.22
C LYS A 20 0.13 -13.86 3.16
N TYR A 21 0.39 -12.56 3.35
CA TYR A 21 -0.41 -11.71 4.22
C TYR A 21 -1.88 -11.67 3.79
N LEU A 22 -2.15 -11.40 2.51
CA LEU A 22 -3.53 -11.37 1.99
C LEU A 22 -4.24 -12.72 2.20
N VAL A 23 -3.53 -13.84 1.97
CA VAL A 23 -4.10 -15.19 2.14
C VAL A 23 -4.40 -15.50 3.60
N GLN A 24 -3.52 -15.14 4.51
CA GLN A 24 -3.73 -15.32 5.96
C GLN A 24 -4.92 -14.51 6.48
N HIS A 25 -5.26 -13.40 5.83
CA HIS A 25 -6.39 -12.55 6.17
C HIS A 25 -7.64 -12.84 5.31
N GLY A 26 -7.74 -14.04 4.72
CA GLY A 26 -8.97 -14.55 4.11
C GLY A 26 -9.11 -14.35 2.60
N MET A 27 -8.08 -13.85 1.91
CA MET A 27 -8.09 -13.80 0.45
C MET A 27 -7.72 -15.16 -0.16
N LYS A 28 -8.43 -15.60 -1.21
CA LYS A 28 -8.06 -16.82 -1.95
C LYS A 28 -6.68 -16.64 -2.61
N TYR A 29 -5.82 -17.66 -2.51
CA TYR A 29 -4.45 -17.66 -3.06
C TYR A 29 -4.36 -17.19 -4.52
N HIS A 30 -5.22 -17.73 -5.40
CA HIS A 30 -5.24 -17.33 -6.82
C HIS A 30 -5.63 -15.86 -7.02
N GLN A 31 -6.50 -15.31 -6.17
CA GLN A 31 -6.88 -13.89 -6.25
C GLN A 31 -5.72 -13.01 -5.79
N ALA A 32 -5.08 -13.35 -4.67
CA ALA A 32 -3.92 -12.61 -4.16
C ALA A 32 -2.77 -12.56 -5.19
N ASN A 33 -2.42 -13.70 -5.79
CA ASN A 33 -1.35 -13.74 -6.80
C ASN A 33 -1.70 -12.96 -8.07
N ARG A 34 -2.94 -13.03 -8.57
CA ARG A 34 -3.35 -12.28 -9.77
C ARG A 34 -3.38 -10.78 -9.51
N LEU A 35 -3.83 -10.38 -8.32
CA LEU A 35 -3.83 -8.99 -7.89
C LEU A 35 -2.40 -8.43 -7.81
N LEU A 36 -1.50 -9.11 -7.09
CA LEU A 36 -0.13 -8.61 -6.88
C LEU A 36 0.74 -8.66 -8.14
N SER A 37 0.41 -9.53 -9.10
CA SER A 37 1.10 -9.57 -10.40
C SER A 37 0.57 -8.55 -11.42
N GLY A 38 -0.43 -7.74 -11.07
CA GLY A 38 -1.07 -6.79 -11.99
C GLY A 38 -1.87 -7.45 -13.12
N LYS A 39 -2.12 -8.77 -13.05
CA LYS A 39 -2.88 -9.56 -14.04
C LYS A 39 -4.37 -9.63 -13.73
N LEU A 40 -4.85 -8.77 -12.84
CA LEU A 40 -6.25 -8.67 -12.49
C LEU A 40 -6.95 -7.82 -13.56
N GLY A 41 -7.75 -8.47 -14.42
CA GLY A 41 -8.46 -7.78 -15.50
C GLY A 41 -9.65 -6.94 -15.02
N SER A 42 -10.26 -7.31 -13.91
CA SER A 42 -11.34 -6.57 -13.26
C SER A 42 -11.33 -6.83 -11.76
N MET A 43 -11.74 -5.82 -10.98
CA MET A 43 -11.94 -5.92 -9.55
C MET A 43 -13.40 -5.65 -9.25
N THR A 44 -14.05 -6.56 -8.52
CA THR A 44 -15.43 -6.36 -8.06
C THR A 44 -15.45 -5.51 -6.79
N TYR A 45 -16.55 -4.83 -6.50
CA TYR A 45 -16.67 -4.05 -5.26
C TYR A 45 -16.46 -4.88 -3.98
N PRO A 46 -16.97 -6.12 -3.86
CA PRO A 46 -16.67 -6.95 -2.68
C PRO A 46 -15.18 -7.26 -2.52
N MET A 47 -14.45 -7.42 -3.63
CA MET A 47 -13.00 -7.64 -3.58
C MET A 47 -12.26 -6.37 -3.16
N LEU A 48 -12.69 -5.21 -3.66
CA LEU A 48 -12.14 -3.91 -3.25
C LEU A 48 -12.37 -3.66 -1.76
N GLU A 49 -13.60 -3.87 -1.28
CA GLU A 49 -13.97 -3.73 0.13
C GLU A 49 -13.16 -4.69 1.01
N GLN A 50 -13.10 -5.98 0.64
CA GLN A 50 -12.28 -6.97 1.35
C GLN A 50 -10.82 -6.50 1.45
N LEU A 51 -10.27 -5.93 0.38
CA LEU A 51 -8.88 -5.49 0.36
C LEU A 51 -8.65 -4.25 1.24
N CYS A 52 -9.59 -3.30 1.25
CA CYS A 52 -9.58 -2.17 2.17
C CYS A 52 -9.67 -2.61 3.64
N LEU A 53 -10.47 -3.63 3.95
CA LEU A 53 -10.59 -4.19 5.30
C LEU A 53 -9.28 -4.89 5.74
N ILE A 54 -8.70 -5.73 4.87
CA ILE A 54 -7.42 -6.42 5.17
C ILE A 54 -6.25 -5.45 5.30
N CYS A 55 -6.24 -4.43 4.45
CA CYS A 55 -5.16 -3.45 4.39
C CYS A 55 -5.48 -2.19 5.19
N GLU A 56 -6.52 -2.17 6.03
CA GLU A 56 -7.01 -1.03 6.83
C GLU A 56 -6.76 0.33 6.14
N CYS A 57 -7.31 0.50 4.95
CA CYS A 57 -7.07 1.67 4.10
C CYS A 57 -8.34 2.05 3.35
N THR A 58 -8.33 3.22 2.70
CA THR A 58 -9.40 3.63 1.79
C THR A 58 -9.14 3.18 0.35
N PRO A 59 -10.18 3.15 -0.51
CA PRO A 59 -10.01 2.74 -1.90
C PRO A 59 -8.98 3.54 -2.68
N ASP A 60 -8.91 4.86 -2.49
CA ASP A 60 -7.95 5.74 -3.16
C ASP A 60 -6.49 5.42 -2.80
N GLU A 61 -6.23 4.96 -1.58
CA GLU A 61 -4.89 4.52 -1.16
C GLU A 61 -4.42 3.24 -1.88
N LEU A 62 -5.32 2.49 -2.50
CA LEU A 62 -4.96 1.28 -3.26
C LEU A 62 -4.47 1.59 -4.67
N PHE A 63 -4.69 2.81 -5.15
CA PHE A 63 -4.41 3.18 -6.53
C PHE A 63 -3.41 4.31 -6.64
N ALA A 64 -2.61 4.24 -7.70
CA ALA A 64 -1.83 5.35 -8.22
C ALA A 64 -2.30 5.66 -9.63
N TRP A 65 -2.17 6.92 -10.02
CA TRP A 65 -2.44 7.36 -11.37
C TRP A 65 -1.19 8.01 -11.97
N VAL A 66 -0.80 7.52 -13.15
CA VAL A 66 0.30 8.08 -13.95
C VAL A 66 -0.29 8.63 -15.23
N LYS A 67 0.02 9.86 -15.61
CA LYS A 67 -0.43 10.44 -16.88
C LYS A 67 0.13 9.62 -18.04
N ASP A 68 -0.75 9.18 -18.94
CA ASP A 68 -0.34 8.55 -20.20
C ASP A 68 -0.16 9.65 -21.26
N GLU A 69 0.80 9.49 -22.17
CA GLU A 69 1.14 10.47 -23.22
C GLU A 69 -0.08 10.83 -24.08
N LYS A 70 -1.01 9.89 -24.23
CA LYS A 70 -2.24 10.06 -25.03
C LYS A 70 -3.39 10.71 -24.26
N THR A 71 -3.28 10.84 -22.93
CA THR A 71 -4.37 11.35 -22.10
C THR A 71 -4.15 12.82 -21.76
N THR A 72 -4.89 13.72 -22.40
CA THR A 72 -4.94 15.13 -22.04
C THR A 72 -5.87 15.33 -20.85
N VAL A 73 -5.29 15.59 -19.67
CA VAL A 73 -6.01 15.93 -18.45
C VAL A 73 -5.51 17.29 -17.98
N ALA A 74 -6.44 18.20 -17.63
CA ALA A 74 -6.12 19.51 -17.08
C ALA A 74 -5.24 19.39 -15.83
N ASP A 75 -4.26 20.28 -15.67
CA ASP A 75 -3.24 20.18 -14.62
C ASP A 75 -3.79 20.27 -13.19
N ASN A 76 -5.02 20.77 -13.01
CA ASN A 76 -5.71 20.86 -11.72
C ASN A 76 -6.62 19.66 -11.40
N HIS A 77 -6.56 18.58 -12.19
CA HIS A 77 -7.50 17.48 -12.04
C HIS A 77 -7.28 16.67 -10.73
N PRO A 78 -8.34 16.25 -10.01
CA PRO A 78 -8.20 15.53 -8.74
C PRO A 78 -7.42 14.21 -8.81
N LEU A 79 -7.29 13.58 -9.99
CA LEU A 79 -6.50 12.35 -10.17
C LEU A 79 -5.01 12.52 -9.82
N TYR A 80 -4.47 13.75 -9.89
CA TYR A 80 -3.09 14.01 -9.43
C TYR A 80 -2.91 13.82 -7.91
N LYS A 81 -4.00 13.65 -7.14
CA LYS A 81 -3.94 13.21 -5.74
C LYS A 81 -3.46 11.75 -5.61
N LEU A 82 -3.75 10.90 -6.59
CA LEU A 82 -3.37 9.48 -6.60
C LEU A 82 -1.91 9.32 -7.03
N LYS A 83 -0.98 9.59 -6.11
CA LYS A 83 0.45 9.56 -6.42
C LYS A 83 1.00 8.13 -6.45
N PRO A 84 1.94 7.82 -7.37
CA PRO A 84 2.72 6.59 -7.30
C PRO A 84 3.40 6.45 -5.94
N LYS A 85 3.18 5.30 -5.30
CA LYS A 85 3.93 4.95 -4.10
C LYS A 85 5.33 4.55 -4.52
N ALA A 86 6.33 5.22 -3.97
CA ALA A 86 7.72 4.81 -4.18
C ALA A 86 7.88 3.36 -3.70
N PRO A 87 8.78 2.57 -4.30
CA PRO A 87 9.09 1.24 -3.78
C PRO A 87 9.68 1.37 -2.37
N VAL A 88 8.83 1.21 -1.35
CA VAL A 88 9.22 1.34 0.05
C VAL A 88 9.83 0.02 0.50
N ALA A 89 11.09 0.06 0.93
CA ALA A 89 11.70 -1.04 1.67
C ALA A 89 11.02 -1.15 3.04
N ASN A 90 10.77 -2.38 3.51
CA ASN A 90 10.15 -2.64 4.81
C ASN A 90 10.81 -1.78 5.91
N PRO A 91 10.09 -0.85 6.57
CA PRO A 91 10.68 0.02 7.57
C PRO A 91 11.19 -0.74 8.79
N VAL A 92 10.60 -1.89 9.12
CA VAL A 92 10.99 -2.75 10.25
C VAL A 92 12.45 -3.20 10.12
N GLU A 93 12.90 -3.53 8.90
CA GLU A 93 14.29 -3.92 8.64
C GLU A 93 15.30 -2.79 8.89
N ARG A 94 14.87 -1.54 8.72
CA ARG A 94 15.70 -0.38 9.06
C ARG A 94 15.71 -0.14 10.57
N ILE A 95 14.55 -0.29 11.22
CA ILE A 95 14.40 -0.13 12.67
C ILE A 95 15.26 -1.15 13.41
N LYS A 96 15.28 -2.42 12.99
CA LYS A 96 16.11 -3.50 13.57
C LYS A 96 17.62 -3.18 13.60
N LYS A 97 18.10 -2.31 12.71
CA LYS A 97 19.52 -1.92 12.60
C LYS A 97 19.88 -0.69 13.45
N LEU A 98 18.91 -0.08 14.12
CA LEU A 98 19.16 1.11 14.93
C LEU A 98 19.79 0.73 16.29
N PRO A 99 20.73 1.55 16.80
CA PRO A 99 21.22 1.39 18.17
C PRO A 99 20.13 1.70 19.20
N VAL A 100 20.25 1.10 20.39
CA VAL A 100 19.24 1.17 21.46
C VAL A 100 18.84 2.61 21.82
N ASN A 101 19.80 3.53 21.90
CA ASN A 101 19.54 4.95 22.19
C ASN A 101 18.65 5.65 21.14
N LYS A 102 18.69 5.23 19.87
CA LYS A 102 17.82 5.76 18.81
C LYS A 102 16.46 5.08 18.81
N LEU A 103 16.36 3.83 19.27
CA LEU A 103 15.08 3.14 19.44
C LEU A 103 14.23 3.81 20.53
N GLU A 104 14.84 4.27 21.62
CA GLU A 104 14.13 5.05 22.65
C GLU A 104 13.56 6.36 22.09
N LYS A 105 14.33 7.07 21.25
CA LYS A 105 13.84 8.27 20.59
C LYS A 105 12.70 7.97 19.62
N LEU A 106 12.81 6.89 18.85
CA LEU A 106 11.76 6.44 17.94
C LEU A 106 10.47 6.12 18.71
N LYS A 107 10.58 5.41 19.84
CA LYS A 107 9.43 5.10 20.71
C LYS A 107 8.70 6.37 21.15
N LYS A 108 9.42 7.39 21.64
CA LYS A 108 8.81 8.67 22.04
C LYS A 108 8.06 9.36 20.90
N MET A 109 8.62 9.33 19.69
CA MET A 109 7.96 9.90 18.52
C MET A 109 6.70 9.12 18.12
N LEU A 110 6.69 7.80 18.26
CA LEU A 110 5.50 6.97 18.02
C LEU A 110 4.40 7.26 19.06
N ASP A 111 4.77 7.36 20.34
CA ASP A 111 3.85 7.67 21.43
C ASP A 111 3.18 9.07 21.27
N GLU A 112 3.81 10.00 20.55
CA GLU A 112 3.24 11.30 20.20
C GLU A 112 2.24 11.19 19.03
N LEU A 113 2.60 10.43 17.99
CA LEU A 113 1.75 10.22 16.81
C LEU A 113 0.47 9.44 17.13
N GLU A 114 0.49 8.53 18.11
CA GLU A 114 -0.70 7.76 18.52
C GLU A 114 -1.72 8.59 19.33
N LYS A 115 -1.35 9.79 19.77
CA LYS A 115 -2.23 10.69 20.55
C LYS A 115 -2.94 11.74 19.70
N GLU A 116 -2.53 11.93 18.44
CA GLU A 116 -3.22 12.77 17.45
C GLU A 116 -4.41 12.01 16.81
#